data_AF-A0A829MD24-F1
#
_entry.id   AF-A0A829MD24-F1
#
_cell.length_a   1.000
_cell.length_b   1.000
_cell.length_c   1.000
_cell.angle_alpha   90.00
_cell.angle_beta   90.00
_cell.angle_gamma   90.00
#
_symmetry.space_group_name_H-M   'P 1'
#
loop_
_entity.id
_entity.type
_entity.pdbx_description
1 polymer ?
#
loop_
_entity_poly.entity_id
_entity_poly.type
_entity_poly.pdbx_seq_one_letter_code
_entity_poly.pdbx_strand_id
1 'polypeptide(L)' 'MLFIDEHAVGALRDVEIHPGTFGLAGASLSIGRNGGSAVSSDYPAPYPFTGGTIAQVVVDISGEDYENLEKKLSIAFAKD' A
#
# COMPACT_ATOMS: atom_id res chain seq x y z
N MET A 1 14.70 13.63 9.78
CA MET A 1 15.53 12.46 9.41
C MET A 1 14.64 11.45 8.70
N LEU A 2 15.01 10.98 7.51
CA LEU A 2 14.25 10.00 6.72
C LEU A 2 14.77 8.59 7.01
N PHE A 3 13.87 7.63 7.16
CA PHE A 3 14.18 6.22 7.35
C PHE A 3 13.55 5.37 6.25
N ILE A 4 14.26 4.31 5.84
CA ILE A 4 13.76 3.22 4.99
C ILE A 4 14.16 1.92 5.69
N ASP A 5 13.19 1.05 5.98
CA ASP A 5 13.42 -0.22 6.67
C ASP A 5 14.24 -0.08 7.97
N GLU A 6 13.89 0.89 8.82
CA GLU A 6 14.62 1.24 10.06
C GLU A 6 16.04 1.82 9.85
N HIS A 7 16.49 1.98 8.60
CA HIS A 7 17.79 2.57 8.29
C HIS A 7 17.65 4.06 7.97
N ALA A 8 18.45 4.89 8.63
CA ALA A 8 18.50 6.33 8.34
C ALA A 8 19.14 6.57 6.96
N VAL A 9 18.42 7.23 6.04
CA VAL A 9 18.86 7.47 4.66
C VAL A 9 19.04 8.94 4.32
N GLY A 10 18.67 9.86 5.21
CA GLY A 10 18.90 11.29 4.98
C GLY A 10 18.42 12.20 6.09
N ALA A 11 18.96 13.41 6.13
CA ALA A 11 18.51 14.46 7.02
C ALA A 11 18.52 15.81 6.29
N LEU A 12 17.43 16.57 6.44
CA LEU A 12 17.34 17.97 6.06
C LEU A 12 17.10 18.79 7.32
N ARG A 13 17.76 19.95 7.43
CA ARG A 13 17.43 20.94 8.47
C ARG A 13 15.97 21.35 8.28
N ASP A 14 15.29 21.49 9.42
CA ASP A 14 13.91 21.99 9.50
C ASP A 14 12.83 21.07 8.89
N VAL A 15 13.16 19.79 8.61
CA VAL A 15 12.20 18.75 8.23
C VAL A 15 11.89 17.84 9.42
N GLU A 16 10.66 17.94 9.92
CA GLU A 16 10.10 17.04 10.94
C GLU A 16 9.32 15.89 10.30
N ILE A 17 9.51 14.67 10.83
CA ILE A 17 8.69 13.52 10.48
C ILE A 17 7.48 13.48 11.41
N HIS A 18 6.29 13.31 10.85
CA HIS A 18 5.10 13.04 11.65
C HIS A 18 5.01 11.53 11.91
N PRO A 19 5.03 11.06 13.17
CA PRO A 19 4.86 9.65 13.51
C PRO A 19 3.38 9.27 13.42
N GLY A 20 2.84 9.27 12.19
CA GLY A 20 1.45 8.94 11.92
C GLY A 20 1.27 8.59 10.46
N THR A 21 0.49 7.55 10.19
CA THR A 21 0.16 7.14 8.83
C THR A 21 -0.81 8.14 8.20
N PHE A 22 -0.36 8.83 7.14
CA PHE A 22 -1.27 9.55 6.26
C PHE A 22 -1.85 8.57 5.24
N GLY A 23 -3.16 8.44 5.21
CA GLY A 23 -3.86 7.65 4.22
C GLY A 23 -5.38 7.74 4.37
N LEU A 24 -6.10 7.26 3.36
CA LEU A 24 -7.57 7.25 3.37
C LEU A 24 -8.08 6.54 4.64
N ALA A 25 -8.91 7.23 5.41
CA ALA A 25 -9.48 6.75 6.68
C ALA A 25 -8.46 6.45 7.82
N GLY A 26 -7.27 7.08 7.82
CA GLY A 26 -6.31 6.96 8.93
C GLY A 26 -5.44 5.70 8.89
N ALA A 27 -5.52 4.92 7.81
CA ALA A 27 -4.65 3.78 7.54
C ALA A 27 -3.77 4.07 6.33
N SER A 28 -2.50 3.65 6.38
CA SER A 28 -1.61 3.68 5.21
C SER A 28 -2.07 2.67 4.16
N LEU A 29 -1.91 3.03 2.88
CA LEU A 29 -1.94 2.04 1.81
C LEU A 29 -0.84 0.99 2.08
N SER A 30 -1.23 -0.27 2.21
CA SER A 30 -0.31 -1.37 2.52
C SER A 30 -0.55 -2.54 1.58
N ILE A 31 0.53 -3.19 1.17
CA ILE A 31 0.53 -4.31 0.23
C ILE A 31 1.13 -5.50 0.97
N GLY A 32 0.41 -6.62 0.98
CA GLY A 32 0.92 -7.86 1.56
C GLY A 32 1.14 -7.85 3.07
N ARG A 33 0.64 -6.83 3.79
CA ARG A 33 0.77 -6.67 5.25
C ARG A 33 -0.33 -5.72 5.72
N ASN A 34 -0.78 -5.86 6.97
CA ASN A 34 -1.60 -4.85 7.63
C ASN A 34 -1.00 -4.49 8.99
N GLY A 35 -0.48 -3.26 9.12
CA GLY A 35 0.14 -2.76 10.36
C GLY A 35 -0.84 -2.27 11.43
N GLY A 36 -2.15 -2.37 11.20
CA GLY A 36 -3.17 -1.96 12.16
C GLY A 36 -3.06 -2.72 13.49
N SER A 37 -3.65 -2.16 14.55
CA SER A 37 -3.55 -2.72 15.90
C SER A 37 -4.00 -4.18 15.97
N ALA A 38 -3.34 -4.95 16.84
CA ALA A 38 -3.78 -6.30 17.19
C ALA A 38 -5.22 -6.28 17.71
N VAL A 39 -6.06 -7.20 17.25
CA VAL A 39 -7.45 -7.30 17.75
C VAL A 39 -7.53 -8.03 19.09
N SER A 40 -6.54 -8.89 19.38
CA SER A 40 -6.33 -9.57 20.66
C SER A 40 -4.89 -10.10 20.76
N SER A 41 -4.51 -10.68 21.90
CA SER A 41 -3.22 -11.37 22.08
C SER A 41 -2.99 -12.50 21.10
N ASP A 42 -4.07 -13.16 20.67
CA ASP A 42 -4.01 -14.35 19.82
C ASP A 42 -3.85 -14.00 18.33
N TYR A 43 -4.04 -12.72 17.99
CA TYR A 43 -3.93 -12.21 16.62
C TYR A 43 -3.00 -10.99 16.59
N PRO A 44 -1.67 -11.21 16.65
CA PRO A 44 -0.70 -10.13 16.62
C PRO A 44 -0.53 -9.56 15.20
N ALA A 45 -0.57 -8.24 15.10
CA ALA A 45 -0.15 -7.50 13.93
C ALA A 45 1.38 -7.69 13.71
N PRO A 46 1.86 -7.72 12.45
CA PRO A 46 1.30 -6.97 11.34
C PRO A 46 0.71 -7.80 10.18
N TYR A 47 0.18 -9.00 10.47
CA TYR A 47 -0.61 -9.78 9.52
C TYR A 47 0.02 -9.87 8.11
N PRO A 48 1.21 -10.49 7.97
CA PRO A 48 1.83 -10.68 6.67
C PRO A 48 0.94 -11.56 5.78
N PHE A 49 0.89 -11.25 4.49
CA PHE A 49 0.31 -12.12 3.48
C PHE A 49 1.13 -13.41 3.40
N THR A 50 0.44 -14.55 3.42
CA THR A 50 1.06 -15.89 3.40
C THR A 50 0.30 -16.80 2.46
N GLY A 51 0.95 -17.87 1.98
CA GLY A 51 0.32 -18.88 1.13
C GLY A 51 0.18 -18.50 -0.36
N GLY A 52 0.79 -17.41 -0.82
CA GLY A 52 0.74 -17.00 -2.22
C GLY A 52 1.83 -16.00 -2.61
N THR A 53 1.74 -15.48 -3.84
CA THR A 53 2.64 -14.43 -4.37
C THR A 53 1.80 -13.27 -4.91
N ILE A 54 2.18 -12.04 -4.57
CA ILE A 54 1.59 -10.84 -5.18
C ILE A 54 2.29 -10.64 -6.52
N ALA A 55 1.59 -10.90 -7.62
CA ALA A 55 2.16 -10.89 -8.96
C ALA A 55 2.43 -9.46 -9.47
N GLN A 56 1.55 -8.50 -9.16
CA GLN A 56 1.67 -7.13 -9.61
C GLN A 56 0.96 -6.17 -8.64
N VAL A 57 1.54 -4.97 -8.50
CA VAL A 57 0.91 -3.82 -7.87
C VAL A 57 1.07 -2.64 -8.80
N VAL A 58 -0.02 -1.92 -9.06
CA VAL A 58 0.00 -0.67 -9.82
C VAL A 58 -0.53 0.43 -8.92
N VAL A 59 0.27 1.49 -8.74
CA VAL A 59 -0.13 2.71 -8.04
C VAL A 59 -0.08 3.84 -9.04
N ASP A 60 -1.25 4.39 -9.35
CA ASP A 60 -1.39 5.53 -10.24
C ASP A 60 -1.57 6.81 -9.41
N ILE A 61 -0.74 7.81 -9.67
CA ILE A 61 -0.76 9.13 -9.03
C ILE A 61 -0.94 10.26 -10.04
N SER A 62 -1.31 9.93 -11.29
CA SER A 62 -1.43 10.89 -12.40
C SER A 62 -2.58 11.87 -12.22
N GLY A 63 -3.64 11.49 -11.51
CA GLY A 63 -4.89 12.25 -11.42
C GLY A 63 -5.78 12.13 -12.65
N GLU A 64 -5.42 11.27 -13.61
CA GLU A 64 -6.29 10.91 -14.74
C GLU A 64 -7.46 10.04 -14.24
N ASP A 65 -8.61 10.16 -14.92
CA ASP A 65 -9.76 9.32 -14.59
C ASP A 65 -9.41 7.85 -14.82
N TYR A 66 -9.61 7.03 -13.78
CA TYR A 66 -9.32 5.60 -13.85
C TYR A 66 -10.21 4.92 -14.91
N GLU A 67 -9.61 4.48 -16.01
CA GLU A 67 -10.26 3.63 -16.99
C GLU A 67 -10.03 2.14 -16.65
N ASN A 68 -11.11 1.37 -16.47
CA ASN A 68 -11.00 -0.06 -16.21
C ASN A 68 -10.64 -0.84 -17.49
N LEU A 69 -9.34 -0.96 -17.74
CA LEU A 69 -8.76 -1.61 -18.92
C LEU A 69 -9.06 -3.12 -18.97
N GLU A 70 -9.06 -3.82 -17.83
CA GLU A 70 -9.46 -5.24 -17.78
C GLU A 70 -10.88 -5.46 -18.26
N LYS A 71 -11.80 -4.56 -17.88
CA LYS A 71 -13.19 -4.60 -18.34
C LYS A 71 -13.29 -4.30 -19.84
N LYS A 72 -12.48 -3.39 -20.38
CA LYS A 72 -12.44 -3.13 -21.83
C LYS A 72 -11.91 -4.36 -22.59
N LEU A 73 -10.86 -5.01 -22.09
CA LEU A 73 -10.27 -6.19 -22.69
C LEU A 73 -11.21 -7.40 -22.62
N SER A 74 -11.88 -7.65 -21.49
CA SER A 74 -12.84 -8.75 -21.38
C SER A 74 -14.02 -8.60 -22.34
N ILE A 75 -14.48 -7.38 -22.60
CA ILE A 75 -15.51 -7.09 -23.62
C ILE A 75 -14.98 -7.36 -25.04
N ALA A 76 -13.71 -7.06 -25.32
CA ALA A 76 -13.10 -7.31 -26.62
C ALA A 76 -12.96 -8.81 -26.91
N PHE A 77 -12.53 -9.60 -25.92
CA PHE A 77 -12.38 -11.06 -26.07
C PHE A 77 -13.70 -11.84 -26.02
N ALA A 78 -14.76 -11.28 -25.42
CA ALA A 78 -16.10 -11.90 -25.44
C ALA A 78 -16.85 -11.72 -26.77
N LYS A 79 -16.26 -10.98 -27.72
CA LYS A 79 -16.83 -10.74 -29.06
C LYS A 79 -16.27 -11.66 -30.15
N ASP A 80 -15.32 -12.53 -29.82
CA ASP A 80 -14.86 -13.65 -30.65
C ASP A 80 -15.60 -14.94 -30.28
#